data_AF-A0A6L9KVK5-F1
#
_entry.id   AF-A0A6L9KVK5-F1
#
_cell.length_a   1.000
_cell.length_b   1.000
_cell.length_c   1.000
_cell.angle_alpha   90.00
_cell.angle_beta   90.00
_cell.angle_gamma   90.00
#
_symmetry.space_group_name_H-M   'P 1'
#
loop_
_entity.id
_entity.type
_entity.pdbx_description
1 polymer ?
#
loop_
_entity_poly.entity_id
_entity_poly.type
_entity_poly.pdbx_seq_one_letter_code
_entity_poly.pdbx_strand_id
1 'polypeptide(L)'
;TQTTCNAIEQRFGVKVHAIAAPDLDSRAVTVRDAQIIVATGASGVVLLEEAHWKDLPGLTLVADANATPPMGIAGIDVMDKGTLRHGAMAFGAIGFGALKLALHRACIARLFEQNNLRLDASEIYAIAKTMVG
;
A
#
# COMPACT_ATOMS: atom_id res chain seq x y z
N THR A 1 -8.31 7.34 -12.07
CA THR A 1 -9.11 7.69 -13.26
C THR A 1 -8.55 6.96 -14.48
N GLN A 2 -9.25 6.92 -15.63
CA GLN A 2 -8.71 6.27 -16.84
C GLN A 2 -7.35 6.85 -17.25
N THR A 3 -7.15 8.15 -17.09
CA THR A 3 -5.85 8.82 -17.32
C THR A 3 -4.73 8.23 -16.48
N THR A 4 -4.97 7.95 -15.18
CA THR A 4 -4.00 7.30 -14.31
C THR A 4 -3.69 5.88 -14.75
N CYS A 5 -4.71 5.11 -15.14
CA CYS A 5 -4.54 3.75 -15.64
C CYS A 5 -3.64 3.71 -16.88
N ASN A 6 -3.91 4.59 -17.85
CA ASN A 6 -3.09 4.70 -19.07
C ASN A 6 -1.65 5.09 -18.74
N ALA A 7 -1.42 5.99 -17.78
CA ALA A 7 -0.09 6.38 -17.36
C ALA A 7 0.69 5.22 -16.71
N ILE A 8 0.02 4.39 -15.91
CA ILE A 8 0.62 3.18 -15.31
C ILE A 8 0.96 2.15 -16.40
N GLU A 9 0.04 1.89 -17.33
CA GLU A 9 0.28 0.96 -18.44
C GLU A 9 1.44 1.43 -19.33
N GLN A 10 1.48 2.72 -19.68
CA GLN A 10 2.57 3.29 -20.47
C GLN A 10 3.93 3.20 -19.76
N ARG A 11 3.96 3.43 -18.44
CA ARG A 11 5.21 3.47 -17.66
C ARG A 11 5.73 2.09 -17.28
N PHE A 12 4.83 1.16 -16.97
CA PHE A 12 5.18 -0.13 -16.35
C PHE A 12 4.75 -1.36 -17.18
N GLY A 13 4.03 -1.17 -18.28
CA GLY A 13 3.56 -2.27 -19.14
C GLY A 13 2.49 -3.16 -18.49
N VAL A 14 1.84 -2.68 -17.43
CA VAL A 14 0.80 -3.43 -16.70
C VAL A 14 -0.57 -2.78 -16.88
N LYS A 15 -1.57 -3.62 -17.16
CA LYS A 15 -2.96 -3.17 -17.25
C LYS A 15 -3.56 -3.05 -15.86
N VAL A 16 -4.19 -1.92 -15.60
CA VAL A 16 -4.91 -1.65 -14.35
C VAL A 16 -6.28 -1.06 -14.67
N HIS A 17 -7.26 -1.29 -13.81
CA HIS A 17 -8.64 -0.82 -13.99
C HIS A 17 -9.00 0.18 -12.92
N ALA A 18 -9.63 1.29 -13.32
CA ALA A 18 -10.21 2.24 -12.38
C ALA A 18 -11.64 1.81 -12.06
N ILE A 19 -11.98 1.81 -10.76
CA ILE A 19 -13.33 1.57 -10.27
C ILE A 19 -13.75 2.82 -9.48
N ALA A 20 -14.93 3.36 -9.76
CA ALA A 20 -15.48 4.48 -9.02
C ALA A 20 -16.16 3.95 -7.75
N ALA A 21 -15.67 4.37 -6.58
CA ALA A 21 -16.21 3.97 -5.29
C ALA A 21 -16.23 5.18 -4.33
N PRO A 22 -17.19 6.12 -4.51
CA PRO A 22 -17.20 7.42 -3.83
C PRO A 22 -17.48 7.31 -2.32
N ASP A 23 -18.17 6.26 -1.89
CA ASP A 23 -18.63 6.05 -0.51
C ASP A 23 -18.16 4.70 0.06
N LEU A 24 -18.46 4.47 1.34
CA LEU A 24 -18.05 3.27 2.06
C LEU A 24 -18.67 1.99 1.47
N ASP A 25 -19.94 2.04 1.09
CA ASP A 25 -20.67 0.87 0.57
C ASP A 25 -20.14 0.43 -0.79
N SER A 26 -19.91 1.37 -1.71
CA SER A 26 -19.32 1.10 -3.02
C SER A 26 -17.87 0.58 -2.89
N ARG A 27 -17.10 1.06 -1.91
CA ARG A 27 -15.78 0.50 -1.60
C ARG A 27 -15.87 -0.91 -1.05
N ALA A 28 -16.83 -1.19 -0.16
CA ALA A 28 -17.07 -2.52 0.38
C ALA A 28 -17.41 -3.54 -0.71
N VAL A 29 -18.23 -3.15 -1.70
CA VAL A 29 -18.52 -4.00 -2.87
C VAL A 29 -17.28 -4.25 -3.71
N THR A 30 -16.46 -3.22 -3.94
CA THR A 30 -15.27 -3.29 -4.81
C THR A 30 -14.21 -4.27 -4.30
N VAL A 31 -14.09 -4.44 -2.98
CA VAL A 31 -13.03 -5.26 -2.39
C VAL A 31 -13.40 -6.72 -2.12
N ARG A 32 -14.63 -7.15 -2.41
CA ARG A 32 -15.15 -8.48 -2.01
C ARG A 32 -14.28 -9.66 -2.45
N ASP A 33 -13.73 -9.58 -3.66
CA ASP A 33 -12.93 -10.65 -4.25
C ASP A 33 -11.41 -10.37 -4.15
N ALA A 34 -11.01 -9.32 -3.42
CA ALA A 34 -9.62 -8.92 -3.32
C ALA A 34 -8.82 -9.83 -2.38
N GLN A 35 -7.66 -10.29 -2.84
CA GLN A 35 -6.68 -11.01 -2.02
C GLN A 35 -5.76 -10.06 -1.25
N ILE A 36 -5.60 -8.83 -1.75
CA ILE A 36 -4.76 -7.78 -1.18
C ILE A 36 -5.52 -6.46 -1.24
N ILE A 37 -5.56 -5.74 -0.11
CA ILE A 37 -6.15 -4.40 -0.03
C ILE A 37 -5.06 -3.44 0.46
N VAL A 38 -4.87 -2.32 -0.26
CA VAL A 38 -3.95 -1.25 0.15
C VAL A 38 -4.70 0.07 0.14
N ALA A 39 -4.81 0.71 1.30
CA ALA A 39 -5.39 2.04 1.45
C ALA A 39 -4.31 3.12 1.36
N THR A 40 -4.49 4.05 0.42
CA THR A 40 -3.60 5.20 0.18
C THR A 40 -4.38 6.51 0.15
N GLY A 41 -5.43 6.61 0.98
CA GLY A 41 -6.32 7.76 1.04
C GLY A 41 -5.69 8.96 1.75
N ALA A 42 -6.48 10.03 1.89
CA ALA A 42 -6.08 11.21 2.64
C ALA A 42 -5.88 10.88 4.14
N SER A 43 -5.03 11.67 4.80
CA SER A 43 -4.78 11.58 6.24
C SER A 43 -6.08 11.77 7.03
N GLY A 44 -6.33 10.90 8.02
CA GLY A 44 -7.52 10.96 8.87
C GLY A 44 -8.85 10.64 8.17
N VAL A 45 -8.83 9.99 7.00
CA VAL A 45 -10.05 9.61 6.26
C VAL A 45 -10.21 8.10 6.23
N VAL A 46 -11.34 7.62 6.73
CA VAL A 46 -11.74 6.21 6.67
C VAL A 46 -12.18 5.84 5.25
N LEU A 47 -11.54 4.81 4.68
CA LEU A 47 -11.87 4.25 3.36
C LEU A 47 -12.61 2.92 3.48
N LEU A 48 -12.31 2.11 4.50
CA LEU A 48 -12.99 0.85 4.77
C LEU A 48 -13.24 0.69 6.27
N GLU A 49 -14.48 0.35 6.62
CA GLU A 49 -14.83 -0.13 7.96
C GLU A 49 -14.37 -1.58 8.13
N GLU A 50 -14.18 -2.01 9.39
CA GLU A 50 -13.73 -3.37 9.70
C GLU A 50 -14.68 -4.44 9.15
N ALA A 51 -15.99 -4.17 9.19
CA ALA A 51 -17.02 -5.04 8.65
C ALA A 51 -16.92 -5.28 7.13
N HIS A 52 -16.21 -4.42 6.39
CA HIS A 52 -16.06 -4.58 4.94
C HIS A 52 -14.99 -5.59 4.53
N TRP A 53 -14.08 -5.95 5.45
CA TRP A 53 -12.92 -6.78 5.09
C TRP A 53 -12.68 -7.97 6.01
N LYS A 54 -13.13 -7.93 7.27
CA LYS A 54 -12.82 -8.97 8.27
C LYS A 54 -13.27 -10.38 7.88
N ASP A 55 -14.34 -10.51 7.10
CA ASP A 55 -14.93 -11.81 6.74
C ASP A 55 -14.65 -12.19 5.28
N LEU A 56 -13.73 -11.50 4.59
CA LEU A 56 -13.41 -11.79 3.18
C LEU A 56 -12.56 -13.06 3.07
N PRO A 57 -13.09 -14.17 2.51
CA PRO A 57 -12.45 -15.48 2.62
C PRO A 57 -11.14 -15.60 1.84
N GLY A 58 -10.95 -14.77 0.80
CA GLY A 58 -9.75 -14.76 -0.04
C GLY A 58 -8.69 -13.75 0.38
N LEU A 59 -8.95 -12.93 1.41
CA LEU A 59 -8.08 -11.84 1.79
C LEU A 59 -6.85 -12.35 2.55
N THR A 60 -5.67 -12.00 2.04
CA THR A 60 -4.38 -12.45 2.59
C THR A 60 -3.54 -11.31 3.15
N LEU A 61 -3.74 -10.08 2.67
CA LEU A 61 -3.00 -8.91 3.12
C LEU A 61 -3.85 -7.65 3.11
N VAL A 62 -3.73 -6.86 4.17
CA VAL A 62 -4.27 -5.50 4.26
C VAL A 62 -3.16 -4.53 4.66
N ALA A 63 -3.09 -3.39 3.99
CA ALA A 63 -2.11 -2.36 4.31
C ALA A 63 -2.75 -0.97 4.29
N ASP A 64 -2.39 -0.13 5.25
CA ASP A 64 -2.87 1.24 5.34
C ASP A 64 -1.68 2.21 5.45
N ALA A 65 -1.57 3.12 4.48
CA ALA A 65 -0.55 4.15 4.45
C ALA A 65 -0.90 5.39 5.31
N ASN A 66 -2.11 5.47 5.85
CA ASN A 66 -2.50 6.52 6.76
C ASN A 66 -1.87 6.31 8.15
N ALA A 67 -1.19 7.34 8.68
CA ALA A 67 -0.62 7.33 10.03
C ALA A 67 -1.40 8.23 11.01
N THR A 68 -2.52 8.82 10.56
CA THR A 68 -3.28 9.80 11.31
C THR A 68 -4.68 9.26 11.61
N PRO A 69 -5.07 9.15 12.89
CA PRO A 69 -6.43 8.73 13.25
C PRO A 69 -7.52 9.68 12.69
N PRO A 70 -8.69 9.14 12.31
CA PRO A 70 -9.00 7.72 12.21
C PRO A 70 -8.21 7.05 11.07
N MET A 71 -7.90 5.76 11.23
CA MET A 71 -7.18 4.97 10.22
C MET A 71 -7.99 4.89 8.91
N GLY A 72 -7.28 4.71 7.79
CA GLY A 72 -7.90 4.49 6.49
C GLY A 72 -8.63 3.15 6.38
N ILE A 73 -8.10 2.11 7.04
CA ILE A 73 -8.80 0.83 7.21
C ILE A 73 -9.04 0.61 8.69
N ALA A 74 -10.31 0.62 9.12
CA ALA A 74 -10.65 0.32 10.50
C ALA A 74 -10.32 -1.14 10.84
N GLY A 75 -9.88 -1.38 12.08
CA GLY A 75 -9.43 -2.69 12.56
C GLY A 75 -7.92 -2.95 12.39
N ILE A 76 -7.20 -2.11 11.63
CA ILE A 76 -5.73 -2.11 11.54
C ILE A 76 -5.13 -1.15 12.58
N ASP A 77 -3.99 -1.54 13.15
CA ASP A 77 -3.15 -0.67 13.98
C ASP A 77 -2.02 -0.06 13.16
N VAL A 78 -1.71 1.22 13.41
CA VAL A 78 -0.65 1.95 12.70
C VAL A 78 0.74 1.27 12.81
N MET A 79 0.96 0.48 13.87
CA MET A 79 2.18 -0.27 14.14
C MET A 79 2.20 -1.67 13.52
N ASP A 80 1.09 -2.15 12.96
CA ASP A 80 1.04 -3.51 12.43
C ASP A 80 2.13 -3.76 11.39
N LYS A 81 2.85 -4.87 11.56
CA LYS A 81 4.00 -5.22 10.73
C LYS A 81 3.95 -6.71 10.39
N GLY A 82 2.99 -7.08 9.54
CA GLY A 82 2.68 -8.47 9.24
C GLY A 82 1.91 -9.15 10.37
N THR A 83 1.23 -8.37 11.22
CA THR A 83 0.39 -8.90 12.31
C THR A 83 -0.83 -9.58 11.70
N LEU A 84 -1.17 -10.79 12.15
CA LEU A 84 -2.38 -11.46 11.66
C LEU A 84 -3.63 -10.78 12.24
N ARG A 85 -4.53 -10.33 11.37
CA ARG A 85 -5.85 -9.78 11.72
C ARG A 85 -6.91 -10.38 10.81
N HIS A 86 -7.91 -11.01 11.41
CA HIS A 86 -9.00 -11.65 10.67
C HIS A 86 -8.51 -12.60 9.56
N GLY A 87 -7.41 -13.31 9.80
CA GLY A 87 -6.79 -14.23 8.84
C GLY A 87 -5.88 -13.58 7.78
N ALA A 88 -5.83 -12.25 7.68
CA ALA A 88 -4.95 -11.52 6.76
C ALA A 88 -3.72 -10.91 7.49
N MET A 89 -2.59 -10.77 6.79
CA MET A 89 -1.45 -10.01 7.29
C MET A 89 -1.75 -8.52 7.21
N ALA A 90 -1.71 -7.83 8.35
CA ALA A 90 -1.94 -6.39 8.45
C ALA A 90 -0.62 -5.61 8.48
N PHE A 91 -0.61 -4.48 7.77
CA PHE A 91 0.49 -3.52 7.76
C PHE A 91 -0.03 -2.09 7.97
N GLY A 92 0.35 -1.47 9.08
CA GLY A 92 0.10 -0.06 9.34
C GLY A 92 1.24 0.83 8.85
N ALA A 93 0.95 2.12 8.71
CA ALA A 93 1.87 3.10 8.13
C ALA A 93 3.23 3.19 8.86
N ILE A 94 3.25 3.01 10.19
CA ILE A 94 4.52 2.98 10.95
C ILE A 94 5.18 1.60 10.85
N GLY A 95 4.40 0.52 10.84
CA GLY A 95 4.90 -0.84 10.73
C GLY A 95 5.77 -1.08 9.49
N PHE A 96 5.34 -0.61 8.31
CA PHE A 96 6.19 -0.60 7.10
C PHE A 96 7.01 0.69 6.92
N GLY A 97 6.67 1.76 7.65
CA GLY A 97 7.35 3.06 7.56
C GLY A 97 8.83 3.02 7.94
N ALA A 98 9.22 2.13 8.86
CA ALA A 98 10.62 1.91 9.21
C ALA A 98 11.45 1.44 8.00
N LEU A 99 10.93 0.50 7.21
CA LEU A 99 11.56 0.03 5.98
C LEU A 99 11.66 1.17 4.95
N LYS A 100 10.60 1.97 4.79
CA LYS A 100 10.61 3.13 3.88
C LYS A 100 11.70 4.14 4.24
N LEU A 101 11.89 4.42 5.53
CA LEU A 101 12.95 5.34 5.99
C LEU A 101 14.35 4.77 5.77
N ALA A 102 14.55 3.49 6.07
CA ALA A 102 15.83 2.81 5.81
C ALA A 102 16.17 2.80 4.32
N LEU A 103 15.20 2.42 3.47
CA LEU A 103 15.35 2.39 2.02
C LEU A 103 15.68 3.77 1.45
N HIS A 104 14.96 4.81 1.88
CA HIS A 104 15.24 6.17 1.41
C HIS A 104 16.67 6.60 1.76
N ARG A 105 17.13 6.36 3.00
CA ARG A 105 18.52 6.67 3.39
C ARG A 105 19.54 5.90 2.55
N ALA A 106 19.30 4.62 2.30
CA ALA A 106 20.16 3.80 1.44
C ALA A 106 20.20 4.35 0.01
N CYS A 107 19.05 4.72 -0.58
CA CYS A 107 19.00 5.34 -1.90
C CYS A 107 19.83 6.64 -1.97
N ILE A 108 19.72 7.53 -0.97
CA ILE A 108 20.53 8.76 -0.94
C ILE A 108 22.02 8.45 -0.81
N ALA A 109 22.42 7.50 0.03
CA ALA A 109 23.82 7.10 0.15
C ALA A 109 24.40 6.60 -1.18
N ARG A 110 23.63 5.78 -1.93
CA ARG A 110 24.06 5.25 -3.24
C ARG A 110 24.30 6.33 -4.29
N LEU A 111 23.59 7.47 -4.24
CA LEU A 111 23.84 8.59 -5.16
C LEU A 111 25.28 9.14 -5.06
N PHE A 112 25.99 8.89 -3.95
CA PHE A 112 27.39 9.26 -3.79
C PHE A 112 28.38 8.18 -4.23
N GLU A 113 27.92 6.99 -4.61
CA GLU A 113 28.76 5.89 -5.10
C GLU A 113 29.06 6.01 -6.59
N GLN A 114 28.14 6.62 -7.37
CA GLN A 114 28.24 6.73 -8.83
C GLN A 114 27.49 7.98 -9.34
N ASN A 115 28.01 8.64 -10.38
CA ASN A 115 27.48 9.91 -10.90
C ASN A 115 26.37 9.76 -11.97
N ASN A 116 26.04 8.53 -12.37
CA ASN A 116 25.07 8.22 -13.42
C ASN A 116 23.91 7.36 -12.92
N LEU A 117 23.73 7.23 -11.60
CA LEU A 117 22.63 6.49 -11.01
C LEU A 117 21.30 7.21 -11.24
N ARG A 118 20.31 6.46 -11.75
CA ARG A 118 18.93 6.89 -11.82
C ARG A 118 18.11 5.99 -10.90
N LEU A 119 17.59 6.57 -9.83
CA LEU A 119 16.77 5.87 -8.85
C LEU A 119 15.30 6.21 -9.08
N ASP A 120 14.60 5.35 -9.80
CA ASP A 120 13.17 5.42 -10.04
C ASP A 120 12.48 4.19 -9.40
N ALA A 121 11.17 4.02 -9.59
CA ALA A 121 10.39 2.97 -8.95
C ALA A 121 11.00 1.57 -9.11
N SER A 122 11.50 1.21 -10.30
CA SER A 122 12.11 -0.09 -10.56
C SER A 122 13.42 -0.30 -9.78
N GLU A 123 14.31 0.69 -9.78
CA GLU A 123 15.59 0.61 -9.08
C GLU A 123 15.41 0.67 -7.56
N ILE A 124 14.53 1.55 -7.08
CA ILE A 124 14.18 1.66 -5.66
C ILE A 124 13.55 0.35 -5.17
N TYR A 125 12.67 -0.27 -5.95
CA TYR A 125 12.07 -1.56 -5.61
C TYR A 125 13.11 -2.69 -5.60
N ALA A 126 14.06 -2.69 -6.56
CA ALA A 126 15.15 -3.65 -6.57
C ALA A 126 16.01 -3.57 -5.30
N ILE A 127 16.32 -2.34 -4.84
CA ILE A 127 17.01 -2.11 -3.57
C ILE A 127 16.15 -2.56 -2.38
N ALA A 128 14.86 -2.22 -2.37
CA ALA A 128 13.95 -2.63 -1.30
C ALA A 128 13.96 -4.14 -1.09
N LYS A 129 13.97 -4.93 -2.18
CA LYS A 129 14.03 -6.39 -2.13
C LYS A 129 15.30 -6.95 -1.50
N THR A 130 16.42 -6.22 -1.52
CA THR A 130 17.66 -6.66 -0.84
C THR A 130 17.66 -6.29 0.64
N MET A 131 16.68 -5.50 1.09
CA MET A 131 16.57 -5.02 2.48
C MET A 131 15.49 -5.75 3.28
N VAL A 132 14.70 -6.60 2.62
CA VAL A 132 13.68 -7.46 3.24
C VAL A 132 14.10 -8.91 3.08
N GLY A 133 14.04 -9.66 4.17
CA GLY A 133 14.30 -11.09 4.26
C GLY A 133 13.26 -11.75 5.13
#